data_AF-A0A286ERH2-F1
#
_entry.id   AF-A0A286ERH2-F1
#
_cell.length_a   1.000
_cell.length_b   1.000
_cell.length_c   1.000
_cell.angle_alpha   90.00
_cell.angle_beta   90.00
_cell.angle_gamma   90.00
#
_symmetry.space_group_name_H-M   'P 1'
#
loop_
_entity.id
_entity.type
_entity.pdbx_description
1 polymer ?
#
loop_
_entity_poly.entity_id
_entity_poly.type
_entity_poly.pdbx_seq_one_letter_code
_entity_poly.pdbx_strand_id
1 'polypeptide(L)'
;MFGSNASAGDWVALKRRVPLSIVDSPTGRGLRRGTHGVVLNRTGSRLRVRFDSGLGAVHATVRSRDTRLVRRRGGIEQFDRRAQAMTAIRVGVLLAFAAPFLYFAGQYVWINHTTSGLIPAVLIGVIQGVLDTVTLAISDPIRSLIYFIVVSLVWRWARRR
;
A
#
# COMPACT_ATOMS: atom_id res chain seq x y z
N MET A 1 33.04 2.59 4.68
CA MET A 1 31.66 2.89 4.19
C MET A 1 31.08 4.02 5.03
N PHE A 2 31.09 5.25 4.53
CA PHE A 2 30.61 6.42 5.25
C PHE A 2 29.08 6.37 5.39
N GLY A 3 28.58 6.46 6.64
CA GLY A 3 27.15 6.60 6.89
C GLY A 3 26.61 7.84 6.18
N SER A 4 25.38 7.78 5.67
CA SER A 4 24.79 8.94 5.02
C SER A 4 24.77 10.12 6.00
N ASN A 5 25.42 11.24 5.63
CA ASN A 5 25.35 12.50 6.38
C ASN A 5 23.99 13.17 6.13
N ALA A 6 22.93 12.47 6.51
CA ALA A 6 21.58 13.00 6.46
C ALA A 6 21.34 13.89 7.68
N SER A 7 20.70 15.03 7.43
CA SER A 7 20.31 16.04 8.42
C SER A 7 18.79 16.13 8.49
N ALA A 8 18.27 16.83 9.51
CA ALA A 8 16.83 17.09 9.61
C ALA A 8 16.29 17.74 8.32
N GLY A 9 15.15 17.26 7.83
CA GLY A 9 14.53 17.69 6.57
C GLY A 9 15.05 16.96 5.31
N ASP A 10 16.07 16.12 5.42
CA ASP A 10 16.50 15.26 4.31
C ASP A 10 15.57 14.06 4.12
N TRP A 11 15.39 13.64 2.87
CA TRP A 11 14.64 12.43 2.55
C TRP A 11 15.61 11.27 2.40
N VAL A 12 15.24 10.15 3.02
CA VAL A 12 16.01 8.93 3.05
C VAL A 12 15.15 7.75 2.62
N ALA A 13 15.79 6.71 2.11
CA ALA A 13 15.17 5.42 1.86
C ALA A 13 15.89 4.33 2.66
N LEU A 14 15.14 3.34 3.14
CA LEU A 14 15.71 2.20 3.84
C LEU A 14 16.50 1.29 2.90
N LYS A 15 17.74 0.95 3.29
CA LYS A 15 18.56 -0.03 2.56
C LYS A 15 18.18 -1.48 2.91
N ARG A 16 17.64 -1.69 4.10
CA ARG A 16 17.23 -3.00 4.61
C ARG A 16 15.91 -2.90 5.36
N ARG A 17 15.26 -4.04 5.57
CA ARG A 17 14.05 -4.11 6.38
C ARG A 17 14.36 -3.75 7.83
N VAL A 18 13.48 -2.95 8.45
CA VAL A 18 13.59 -2.53 9.85
C VAL A 18 12.31 -2.95 10.59
N PRO A 19 12.40 -3.79 11.65
CA PRO A 19 11.25 -4.11 12.48
C PRO A 19 10.79 -2.87 13.24
N LEU A 20 9.47 -2.63 13.31
CA LEU A 20 8.89 -1.52 14.05
C LEU A 20 8.47 -1.95 15.47
N SER A 21 8.19 -3.23 15.65
CA SER A 21 7.82 -3.87 16.92
C SER A 21 8.64 -5.13 17.17
N ILE A 22 8.68 -5.58 18.43
CA ILE A 22 9.28 -6.86 18.86
C ILE A 22 8.64 -8.03 18.09
N VAL A 23 7.34 -7.94 17.81
CA VAL A 23 6.55 -8.97 17.10
C VAL A 23 6.82 -8.97 15.59
N ASP A 24 7.42 -7.90 15.04
CA ASP A 24 7.72 -7.80 13.60
C ASP A 24 8.95 -8.62 13.20
N SER A 25 9.90 -8.80 14.12
CA SER A 25 11.12 -9.56 13.88
C SER A 25 10.85 -11.04 13.57
N PRO A 26 10.00 -11.77 14.33
CA PRO A 26 9.68 -13.17 14.01
C PRO A 26 8.69 -13.33 12.86
N THR A 27 7.78 -12.37 12.62
CA THR A 27 6.77 -12.48 11.56
C THR A 27 7.24 -12.01 10.18
N GLY A 28 8.49 -11.54 10.08
CA GLY A 28 8.99 -10.90 8.85
C GLY A 28 8.13 -9.69 8.46
N ARG A 29 7.63 -8.94 9.45
CA ARG A 29 6.91 -7.68 9.26
C ARG A 29 7.84 -6.49 9.53
N GLY A 30 7.34 -5.27 9.40
CA GLY A 30 8.13 -4.04 9.51
C GLY A 30 8.39 -3.32 8.19
N LEU A 31 9.08 -2.18 8.28
CA LEU A 31 9.34 -1.29 7.15
C LEU A 31 10.19 -2.01 6.11
N ARG A 32 9.71 -2.03 4.87
CA ARG A 32 10.39 -2.72 3.77
C ARG A 32 11.65 -1.94 3.34
N ARG A 33 12.57 -2.65 2.71
CA ARG A 33 13.65 -2.00 1.95
C ARG A 33 13.02 -1.10 0.88
N GLY A 34 13.61 0.07 0.67
CA GLY A 34 13.12 1.06 -0.28
C GLY A 34 12.07 2.02 0.29
N THR A 35 11.53 1.76 1.48
CA THR A 35 10.57 2.67 2.10
C THR A 35 11.20 4.04 2.34
N HIS A 36 10.52 5.07 1.84
CA HIS A 36 10.94 6.46 1.94
C HIS A 36 10.50 7.08 3.26
N GLY A 37 11.33 7.97 3.79
CA GLY A 37 11.04 8.74 4.99
C GLY A 37 11.76 10.07 5.01
N VAL A 38 11.32 10.97 5.88
CA VAL A 38 11.99 12.24 6.16
C VAL A 38 12.65 12.21 7.52
N VAL A 39 13.89 12.69 7.59
CA VAL A 39 14.65 12.78 8.84
C VAL A 39 14.08 13.93 9.67
N LEU A 40 13.65 13.63 10.89
CA LEU A 40 13.16 14.63 11.85
C LEU A 40 14.29 15.18 12.70
N ASN A 41 15.13 14.28 13.24
CA ASN A 41 16.26 14.64 14.07
C ASN A 41 17.38 13.58 13.95
N ARG A 42 18.61 13.97 14.29
CA ARG A 42 19.78 13.11 14.33
C ARG A 42 20.42 13.17 15.72
N THR A 43 20.67 12.00 16.28
CA THR A 43 21.40 11.84 17.55
C THR A 43 22.58 10.89 17.31
N GLY A 44 23.76 11.47 17.09
CA GLY A 44 24.97 10.73 16.73
C GLY A 44 24.82 9.94 15.41
N SER A 45 24.85 8.61 15.52
CA SER A 45 24.69 7.68 14.39
C SER A 45 23.25 7.23 14.14
N ARG A 46 22.30 7.66 15.00
CA ARG A 46 20.88 7.31 14.89
C ARG A 46 20.09 8.50 14.33
N LEU A 47 19.13 8.19 13.45
CA LEU A 47 18.22 9.13 12.83
C LEU A 47 16.81 8.78 13.30
N ARG A 48 16.08 9.78 13.81
CA ARG A 48 14.64 9.67 14.00
C ARG A 48 13.99 10.05 12.69
N VAL A 49 13.36 9.09 12.02
CA VAL A 49 12.82 9.22 10.67
C VAL A 49 11.33 8.94 10.71
N ARG A 50 10.57 9.75 9.97
CA ARG A 50 9.15 9.53 9.71
C ARG A 50 9.02 8.87 8.34
N PHE A 51 8.58 7.61 8.31
CA PHE A 51 8.45 6.80 7.10
C PHE A 51 7.01 6.77 6.59
N ASP A 52 6.81 6.72 5.26
CA ASP A 52 5.52 6.41 4.65
C ASP A 52 5.30 4.88 4.66
N SER A 53 4.37 4.40 5.49
CA SER A 53 4.11 2.97 5.63
C SER A 53 3.11 2.41 4.62
N GLY A 54 2.44 3.26 3.82
CA GLY A 54 1.30 2.81 3.02
C GLY A 54 0.01 3.54 3.36
N LEU A 55 -0.36 3.43 4.64
CA LEU A 55 -1.65 3.82 5.19
C LEU A 55 -1.51 4.99 6.19
N GLY A 56 -0.30 5.52 6.32
CA GLY A 56 0.02 6.58 7.25
C GLY A 56 1.51 6.76 7.40
N ALA A 57 1.89 7.60 8.36
CA ALA A 57 3.28 7.86 8.69
C ALA A 57 3.66 7.16 10.00
N VAL A 58 4.81 6.49 10.01
CA VAL A 58 5.33 5.81 11.20
C VAL A 58 6.67 6.41 11.58
N HIS A 59 6.85 6.65 12.88
CA HIS A 59 8.10 7.13 13.43
C HIS A 59 9.00 5.96 13.80
N ALA A 60 10.24 5.95 13.32
CA ALA A 60 11.21 4.94 13.68
C ALA A 60 12.60 5.55 13.85
N THR A 61 13.36 5.00 14.81
CA THR A 61 14.76 5.36 15.02
C THR A 61 15.64 4.34 14.30
N VAL A 62 16.37 4.79 13.29
CA VAL A 62 17.19 3.93 12.42
C VAL A 62 18.64 4.38 12.42
N ARG A 63 19.58 3.47 12.16
CA ARG A 63 21.00 3.85 12.04
C ARG A 63 21.25 4.51 10.69
N SER A 64 22.06 5.56 10.65
CA SER A 64 22.38 6.31 9.42
C SER A 64 23.04 5.47 8.31
N ARG A 65 23.65 4.34 8.68
CA ARG A 65 24.22 3.35 7.74
C ARG A 65 23.15 2.54 7.01
N ASP A 66 22.00 2.33 7.65
CA ASP A 66 20.86 1.54 7.15
C ASP A 66 19.93 2.36 6.26
N THR A 67 20.19 3.67 6.15
CA THR A 67 19.50 4.61 5.28
C THR A 67 20.39 5.02 4.11
N ARG A 68 19.76 5.27 2.97
CA ARG A 68 20.35 5.94 1.81
C ARG A 68 19.70 7.31 1.68
N LEU A 69 20.51 8.35 1.50
CA LEU A 69 20.02 9.68 1.17
C LEU A 69 19.40 9.67 -0.23
N VAL A 70 18.15 10.13 -0.35
CA VAL A 70 17.41 10.23 -1.61
C VAL A 70 17.37 11.68 -2.09
N ARG A 71 17.09 12.62 -1.18
CA ARG A 71 17.01 14.05 -1.48
C ARG A 71 17.49 14.87 -0.29
N ARG A 72 18.35 15.86 -0.53
CA ARG A 72 18.76 16.83 0.49
C ARG A 72 17.73 17.96 0.58
N ARG A 73 17.48 18.46 1.80
CA ARG A 73 16.58 19.59 2.09
C ARG A 73 15.22 19.45 1.41
N GLY A 74 14.68 18.23 1.40
CA GLY A 74 13.36 17.98 0.82
C GLY A 74 12.23 18.62 1.62
N GLY A 75 12.46 18.88 2.91
CA GLY A 75 11.47 19.49 3.80
C GLY A 75 10.46 18.47 4.32
N ILE A 76 10.01 18.69 5.55
CA ILE A 76 9.04 17.81 6.22
C ILE A 76 7.65 18.01 5.61
N GLU A 77 7.23 19.26 5.40
CA GLU A 77 5.92 19.57 4.83
C GLU A 77 5.73 19.01 3.41
N GLN A 78 6.75 19.09 2.55
CA GLN A 78 6.67 18.52 1.20
C GLN A 78 6.55 16.99 1.25
N PHE A 79 7.23 16.35 2.20
CA PHE A 79 7.12 14.92 2.42
C PHE A 79 5.69 14.56 2.86
N ASP A 80 5.13 15.30 3.81
CA ASP A 80 3.79 15.07 4.34
C ASP A 80 2.72 15.27 3.26
N ARG A 81 2.79 16.33 2.44
CA ARG A 81 1.87 16.52 1.30
C ARG A 81 1.93 15.34 0.32
N ARG A 82 3.14 14.88 -0.02
CA ARG A 82 3.32 13.72 -0.91
C ARG A 82 2.76 12.44 -0.28
N ALA A 83 3.04 12.20 0.99
CA ALA A 83 2.56 11.01 1.70
C ALA A 83 1.03 11.00 1.82
N GLN A 84 0.42 12.14 2.12
CA GLN A 84 -1.04 12.31 2.16
C GLN A 84 -1.67 12.07 0.78
N ALA A 85 -1.12 12.67 -0.28
CA ALA A 85 -1.62 12.44 -1.64
C ALA A 85 -1.55 10.95 -2.03
N MET A 86 -0.43 10.29 -1.75
CA MET A 86 -0.28 8.85 -2.01
C MET A 86 -1.23 8.00 -1.17
N THR A 87 -1.48 8.40 0.08
CA THR A 87 -2.45 7.73 0.97
C THR A 87 -3.87 7.89 0.43
N ALA A 88 -4.26 9.11 0.02
CA ALA A 88 -5.56 9.39 -0.59
C ALA A 88 -5.77 8.57 -1.86
N ILE A 89 -4.76 8.50 -2.75
CA ILE A 89 -4.81 7.65 -3.94
C ILE A 89 -5.01 6.18 -3.56
N ARG A 90 -4.28 5.67 -2.55
CA ARG A 90 -4.41 4.27 -2.10
C ARG A 90 -5.79 3.98 -1.53
N VAL A 91 -6.33 4.88 -0.72
CA VAL A 91 -7.69 4.77 -0.18
C VAL A 91 -8.72 4.82 -1.32
N GLY A 92 -8.56 5.73 -2.27
CA GLY A 92 -9.41 5.82 -3.45
C GLY A 92 -9.39 4.55 -4.30
N VAL A 93 -8.21 3.97 -4.54
CA VAL A 93 -8.08 2.67 -5.24
C VAL A 93 -8.76 1.57 -4.45
N LEU A 94 -8.54 1.49 -3.13
CA LEU A 94 -9.17 0.48 -2.28
C LEU A 94 -10.70 0.62 -2.29
N LEU A 95 -11.22 1.84 -2.23
CA LEU A 95 -12.65 2.13 -2.36
C LEU A 95 -13.19 1.78 -3.75
N ALA A 96 -12.44 2.05 -4.82
CA ALA A 96 -12.85 1.66 -6.18
C ALA A 96 -12.94 0.13 -6.33
N PHE A 97 -12.02 -0.62 -5.72
CA PHE A 97 -12.10 -2.08 -5.66
C PHE A 97 -13.23 -2.59 -4.75
N ALA A 98 -13.53 -1.87 -3.66
CA ALA A 98 -14.63 -2.22 -2.75
C ALA A 98 -16.01 -1.79 -3.28
N ALA A 99 -16.07 -0.81 -4.17
CA ALA A 99 -17.30 -0.23 -4.72
C ALA A 99 -18.30 -1.27 -5.26
N PRO A 100 -17.93 -2.28 -6.08
CA PRO A 100 -18.88 -3.28 -6.55
C PRO A 100 -19.50 -4.08 -5.40
N PHE A 101 -18.72 -4.40 -4.37
CA PHE A 101 -19.22 -5.11 -3.19
C PHE A 101 -20.15 -4.25 -2.35
N LEU A 102 -19.82 -2.97 -2.16
CA LEU A 102 -20.67 -2.02 -1.45
C LEU A 102 -21.98 -1.76 -2.19
N TYR A 103 -21.92 -1.63 -3.52
CA TYR A 103 -23.10 -1.49 -4.36
C TYR A 103 -24.00 -2.73 -4.26
N PHE A 104 -23.43 -3.93 -4.42
CA PHE A 104 -24.16 -5.18 -4.27
C PHE A 104 -24.78 -5.33 -2.87
N ALA A 105 -24.03 -5.05 -1.81
CA ALA A 105 -24.53 -5.11 -0.45
C ALA A 105 -25.69 -4.13 -0.22
N GLY A 106 -25.56 -2.90 -0.71
CA GLY A 106 -26.62 -1.89 -0.66
C GLY A 106 -27.87 -2.33 -1.41
N GLN A 107 -27.71 -2.85 -2.63
CA GLN A 107 -28.80 -3.37 -3.45
C GLN A 107 -29.49 -4.57 -2.78
N TYR A 108 -28.71 -5.50 -2.21
CA TYR A 108 -29.23 -6.68 -1.51
C TYR A 108 -30.07 -6.28 -0.29
N VAL A 109 -29.57 -5.38 0.54
CA VAL A 109 -30.28 -4.90 1.74
C VAL A 109 -31.53 -4.11 1.34
N TRP A 110 -31.46 -3.33 0.26
CA TRP A 110 -32.61 -2.59 -0.25
C TRP A 110 -33.74 -3.53 -0.73
N ILE A 111 -33.40 -4.59 -1.48
CA ILE A 111 -34.38 -5.51 -2.05
C ILE A 111 -34.95 -6.46 -1.00
N ASN A 112 -34.10 -7.02 -0.13
CA ASN A 112 -34.51 -8.07 0.80
C ASN A 112 -34.86 -7.53 2.19
N HIS A 113 -34.65 -6.24 2.44
CA HIS A 113 -34.85 -5.56 3.74
C HIS A 113 -34.20 -6.30 4.92
N THR A 114 -33.16 -7.10 4.66
CA THR A 114 -32.50 -7.94 5.66
C THR A 114 -31.01 -8.06 5.35
N THR A 115 -30.20 -8.24 6.39
CA THR A 115 -28.78 -8.55 6.31
C THR A 115 -28.50 -10.05 6.47
N SER A 116 -29.49 -10.82 6.94
CA SER A 116 -29.42 -12.27 7.01
C SER A 116 -29.32 -12.85 5.60
N GLY A 117 -28.22 -13.52 5.30
CA GLY A 117 -27.95 -14.08 3.98
C GLY A 117 -27.02 -13.26 3.09
N LEU A 118 -26.54 -12.09 3.53
CA LEU A 118 -25.62 -11.28 2.74
C LEU A 118 -24.28 -12.00 2.46
N ILE A 119 -23.72 -12.68 3.46
CA ILE A 119 -22.49 -13.47 3.29
C ILE A 119 -22.66 -14.58 2.24
N PRO A 120 -23.66 -15.48 2.33
CA PRO A 120 -23.85 -16.51 1.30
C PRO A 120 -24.19 -15.92 -0.07
N ALA A 121 -24.95 -14.81 -0.16
CA ALA A 121 -25.23 -14.13 -1.42
C ALA A 121 -23.96 -13.57 -2.08
N VAL A 122 -23.07 -12.96 -1.30
CA VAL A 122 -21.76 -12.50 -1.79
C VAL A 122 -20.92 -13.69 -2.27
N LEU A 123 -20.90 -14.80 -1.54
CA LEU A 123 -20.15 -16.00 -1.97
C LEU A 123 -20.68 -16.55 -3.29
N ILE A 124 -22.00 -16.66 -3.46
CA ILE A 124 -22.61 -17.10 -4.72
C ILE A 124 -22.25 -16.14 -5.86
N GLY A 125 -22.34 -14.82 -5.63
CA GLY A 125 -21.97 -13.81 -6.61
C GLY A 125 -20.49 -13.89 -7.00
N VAL A 126 -19.59 -14.16 -6.06
CA VAL A 126 -18.16 -14.37 -6.35
C VAL A 126 -17.96 -15.62 -7.21
N ILE A 127 -18.65 -16.72 -6.90
CA ILE A 127 -18.56 -17.97 -7.68
C ILE A 127 -19.08 -17.74 -9.10
N GLN A 128 -20.23 -17.11 -9.26
CA GLN A 128 -20.78 -16.75 -10.56
C GLN A 128 -19.83 -15.83 -11.33
N GLY A 129 -19.28 -14.80 -10.69
CA GLY A 129 -18.31 -13.92 -11.33
C GLY A 129 -17.05 -14.65 -11.82
N VAL A 130 -16.56 -15.64 -11.07
CA VAL A 130 -15.45 -16.49 -11.51
C VAL A 130 -15.86 -17.34 -12.72
N LEU A 131 -17.04 -17.97 -12.68
CA LEU A 131 -17.56 -18.77 -13.79
C LEU A 131 -17.77 -17.93 -15.05
N ASP A 132 -18.30 -16.72 -14.93
CA ASP A 132 -18.48 -15.78 -16.03
C ASP A 132 -17.12 -15.36 -16.61
N THR A 133 -16.11 -15.17 -15.77
CA THR A 133 -14.75 -14.85 -16.22
C THR A 133 -14.13 -16.02 -16.97
N VAL A 134 -14.33 -17.27 -16.51
CA VAL A 134 -13.87 -18.47 -17.23
C VAL A 134 -14.60 -18.60 -18.56
N THR A 135 -15.91 -18.35 -18.57
CA THR A 135 -16.73 -18.40 -19.78
C THR A 135 -16.26 -17.34 -20.79
N LEU A 136 -15.97 -16.12 -20.35
CA LEU A 136 -15.38 -15.06 -21.18
C LEU A 136 -14.01 -15.47 -21.74
N ALA A 137 -13.19 -16.16 -20.95
CA ALA A 137 -11.87 -16.63 -21.38
C ALA A 137 -11.94 -17.69 -22.48
N ILE A 138 -12.97 -18.54 -22.46
CA ILE A 138 -13.21 -19.57 -23.48
C ILE A 138 -13.87 -18.96 -24.71
N SER A 139 -14.90 -18.15 -24.53
CA SER A 139 -15.72 -17.61 -25.63
C SER A 139 -15.02 -16.49 -26.38
N ASP A 140 -14.17 -15.70 -25.71
CA ASP A 140 -13.59 -14.49 -26.29
C ASP A 140 -12.15 -14.26 -25.78
N PRO A 141 -11.17 -15.04 -26.27
CA PRO A 141 -9.84 -15.12 -25.66
C PRO A 141 -9.04 -13.81 -25.79
N ILE A 142 -9.25 -13.05 -26.87
CA ILE A 142 -8.57 -11.76 -27.09
C ILE A 142 -9.01 -10.73 -26.04
N ARG A 143 -10.33 -10.62 -25.82
CA ARG A 143 -10.89 -9.67 -24.85
C ARG A 143 -10.44 -10.01 -23.42
N SER A 144 -10.41 -11.30 -23.11
CA SER A 144 -9.93 -11.80 -21.81
C SER A 144 -8.44 -11.53 -21.60
N LEU A 145 -7.60 -11.73 -22.62
CA LEU A 145 -6.17 -11.41 -22.55
C LEU A 145 -5.94 -9.93 -22.23
N ILE A 146 -6.67 -9.02 -22.90
CA ILE A 146 -6.59 -7.57 -22.64
C ILE A 146 -6.99 -7.27 -21.19
N TYR A 147 -8.10 -7.84 -20.71
CA TYR A 147 -8.54 -7.68 -19.33
C TYR A 147 -7.46 -8.14 -18.33
N PHE A 148 -6.88 -9.32 -18.53
CA PHE A 148 -5.81 -9.83 -17.66
C PHE A 148 -4.55 -8.96 -17.69
N ILE A 149 -4.17 -8.40 -18.85
CA ILE A 149 -3.04 -7.48 -18.97
C ILE A 149 -3.30 -6.20 -18.16
N VAL A 150 -4.50 -5.61 -18.27
CA VAL A 150 -4.87 -4.41 -17.53
C VAL A 150 -4.88 -4.67 -16.02
N VAL A 151 -5.53 -5.74 -15.57
CA VAL A 151 -5.56 -6.13 -14.15
C VAL A 151 -4.16 -6.40 -13.63
N SER A 152 -3.34 -7.11 -14.40
CA SER A 152 -1.92 -7.37 -14.10
C SER A 152 -1.12 -6.07 -13.94
N LEU A 153 -1.29 -5.11 -14.85
CA LEU A 153 -0.62 -3.81 -14.80
C LEU A 153 -1.03 -3.00 -13.57
N VAL A 154 -2.33 -2.94 -13.27
CA VAL A 154 -2.86 -2.27 -12.08
C VAL A 154 -2.32 -2.93 -10.81
N TRP A 155 -2.36 -4.26 -10.74
CA TRP A 155 -1.85 -5.03 -9.61
C TRP A 155 -0.33 -4.88 -9.44
N ARG A 156 0.43 -4.83 -10.54
CA ARG A 156 1.86 -4.55 -10.52
C ARG A 156 2.16 -3.13 -10.06
N TRP A 157 1.37 -2.15 -10.50
CA TRP A 157 1.52 -0.76 -10.07
C TRP A 157 1.19 -0.61 -8.57
N ALA A 158 0.12 -1.24 -8.09
CA ALA A 158 -0.24 -1.30 -6.68
C ALA A 158 0.85 -1.98 -5.82
N ARG A 159 1.55 -2.99 -6.37
CA ARG A 159 2.63 -3.72 -5.67
C ARG A 159 4.02 -3.09 -5.78
N ARG A 160 4.27 -2.21 -6.76
CA ARG A 160 5.54 -1.48 -6.89
C ARG A 160 5.64 -0.40 -5.80
N ARG A 161 5.97 -0.87 -4.61
CA ARG A 161 6.53 -0.14 -3.48
C ARG A 161 8.00 -0.47 -3.35
#